data_AF-A0AAV0HX19-F1
#
_entry.id   AF-A0AAV0HX19-F1
#
_cell.length_a   1.000
_cell.length_b   1.000
_cell.length_c   1.000
_cell.angle_alpha   90.00
_cell.angle_beta   90.00
_cell.angle_gamma   90.00
#
_symmetry.space_group_name_H-M   'P 1'
#
loop_
_entity.id
_entity.type
_entity.pdbx_description
1 polymer ?
#
loop_
_entity_poly.entity_id
_entity_poly.type
_entity_poly.pdbx_seq_one_letter_code
_entity_poly.pdbx_strand_id
1 'polypeptide(L)'
;MQIFRKETFFYGRDNHDQLVKIAKVLGTDELYAYLNKYNLELDPQLETLVGRHSRKPWSKFINPNNQHLISPETRLSHEQAIDFLEKLLRYDHQDRVTAKEAMAHPYFHQVRAAENSRMRTQ
;
A
#
# COMPACT_ATOMS: atom_id res chain seq x y z
N MET A 1 -5.09 -3.22 7.33
CA MET A 1 -3.94 -2.27 7.31
C MET A 1 -3.89 -1.43 8.58
N GLN A 2 -2.87 -1.67 9.42
CA GLN A 2 -2.79 -1.12 10.78
C GLN A 2 -2.78 0.41 10.87
N ILE A 3 -2.06 1.09 9.98
CA ILE A 3 -1.96 2.57 10.00
C ILE A 3 -3.31 3.27 9.75
N PHE A 4 -4.28 2.59 9.12
CA PHE A 4 -5.62 3.14 8.87
C PHE A 4 -6.69 2.61 9.83
N ARG A 5 -6.33 1.78 10.83
CA ARG A 5 -7.26 1.05 11.71
C ARG A 5 -8.36 0.28 10.97
N LYS A 6 -8.03 -0.24 9.79
CA LYS A 6 -8.89 -1.20 9.08
C LYS A 6 -8.28 -2.58 9.25
N GLU A 7 -9.03 -3.54 9.77
CA GLU A 7 -8.57 -4.93 9.92
C GLU A 7 -8.22 -5.49 8.53
N THR A 8 -9.20 -5.53 7.63
CA THR A 8 -9.04 -5.79 6.20
C THR A 8 -9.13 -4.49 5.40
N PHE A 9 -8.08 -4.13 4.67
CA PHE A 9 -8.08 -2.86 3.90
C PHE A 9 -8.84 -3.01 2.58
N PHE A 10 -8.58 -4.12 1.88
CA PHE A 10 -9.34 -4.55 0.71
C PHE A 10 -10.25 -5.70 1.16
N TYR A 11 -11.54 -5.40 1.30
CA TYR A 11 -12.54 -6.34 1.80
C TYR A 11 -13.48 -6.77 0.66
N GLY A 12 -13.04 -7.74 -0.13
CA GLY A 12 -13.82 -8.42 -1.14
C GLY A 12 -14.60 -9.60 -0.56
N ARG A 13 -15.77 -9.89 -1.13
CA ARG A 13 -16.62 -11.04 -0.76
C ARG A 13 -16.13 -12.36 -1.38
N ASP A 14 -15.44 -12.27 -2.51
CA ASP A 14 -14.82 -13.35 -3.26
C ASP A 14 -13.59 -12.80 -4.01
N ASN A 15 -12.91 -13.65 -4.80
CA ASN A 15 -11.69 -13.26 -5.52
C ASN A 15 -11.94 -12.18 -6.60
N HIS A 16 -13.11 -12.19 -7.25
CA HIS A 16 -13.46 -11.19 -8.26
C HIS A 16 -13.71 -9.83 -7.58
N ASP A 17 -14.54 -9.81 -6.54
CA ASP A 17 -14.82 -8.61 -5.76
C ASP A 17 -13.55 -8.08 -5.07
N GLN A 18 -12.60 -8.95 -4.70
CA GLN A 18 -11.31 -8.54 -4.16
C GLN A 18 -10.51 -7.69 -5.14
N LEU A 19 -10.41 -8.11 -6.42
CA LEU A 19 -9.75 -7.31 -7.45
C LEU A 19 -10.47 -5.96 -7.64
N VAL A 20 -11.80 -5.95 -7.61
CA VAL A 20 -12.60 -4.71 -7.69
C VAL A 20 -12.28 -3.77 -6.52
N LYS A 21 -12.12 -4.28 -5.28
CA LYS A 21 -11.73 -3.42 -4.14
C LYS A 21 -10.35 -2.82 -4.32
N ILE A 22 -9.39 -3.57 -4.87
CA ILE A 22 -8.04 -3.08 -5.14
C ILE A 22 -8.08 -2.00 -6.23
N ALA A 23 -8.74 -2.27 -7.36
CA ALA A 23 -8.92 -1.32 -8.47
C ALA A 23 -9.60 -0.01 -8.04
N LYS A 24 -10.55 -0.06 -7.11
CA LYS A 24 -11.19 1.13 -6.55
C LYS A 24 -10.26 2.04 -5.75
N VAL A 25 -9.06 1.59 -5.38
CA VAL A 25 -8.07 2.37 -4.63
C VAL A 25 -6.86 2.68 -5.49
N LEU A 26 -6.22 1.67 -6.08
CA LEU A 26 -5.00 1.86 -6.88
C LEU A 26 -5.30 2.44 -8.28
N GLY A 27 -6.55 2.40 -8.71
CA GLY A 27 -6.97 2.85 -10.04
C GLY A 27 -6.81 1.75 -11.09
N THR A 28 -7.47 1.93 -12.22
CA THR A 28 -7.51 0.93 -13.29
C THR A 28 -6.41 1.14 -14.34
N ASP A 29 -5.89 2.37 -14.46
CA ASP A 29 -4.86 2.67 -15.47
C ASP A 29 -3.57 1.85 -15.22
N GLU A 30 -3.11 1.76 -13.97
CA GLU A 30 -1.96 0.92 -13.59
C GLU A 30 -2.27 -0.59 -13.69
N LEU A 31 -3.51 -1.00 -13.44
CA LEU A 31 -3.94 -2.40 -13.62
C LEU A 31 -3.81 -2.82 -15.10
N TYR A 32 -4.34 -2.02 -16.02
CA TYR A 32 -4.25 -2.32 -17.45
C TYR A 32 -2.82 -2.23 -17.98
N ALA A 33 -2.00 -1.29 -17.47
CA ALA A 33 -0.58 -1.25 -17.79
C ALA A 33 0.14 -2.56 -17.38
N TYR A 34 -0.19 -3.09 -16.18
CA TYR A 34 0.31 -4.37 -15.71
C TYR A 34 -0.15 -5.54 -16.59
N LEU A 35 -1.44 -5.63 -16.90
CA LEU A 35 -1.99 -6.68 -17.76
C LEU A 35 -1.32 -6.69 -19.14
N ASN A 36 -1.17 -5.51 -19.74
CA ASN A 36 -0.49 -5.36 -21.03
C ASN A 36 0.99 -5.76 -20.96
N LYS A 37 1.72 -5.35 -19.91
CA LYS A 37 3.14 -5.70 -19.74
C LYS A 37 3.40 -7.20 -19.71
N TYR A 38 2.48 -7.97 -19.12
CA TYR A 38 2.60 -9.41 -18.95
C TYR A 38 1.74 -10.22 -19.93
N ASN A 39 1.09 -9.56 -20.90
CA ASN A 39 0.17 -10.18 -21.86
C ASN A 39 -0.90 -11.05 -21.17
N LEU A 40 -1.54 -10.47 -20.15
CA LEU A 40 -2.62 -11.09 -19.38
C LEU A 40 -3.96 -10.52 -19.83
N GLU A 41 -4.96 -11.40 -19.94
CA GLU A 41 -6.33 -11.00 -20.26
C GLU A 41 -7.23 -11.16 -19.04
N LEU A 42 -8.09 -10.16 -18.82
CA LEU A 42 -9.17 -10.25 -17.85
C LEU A 42 -10.36 -10.96 -18.49
N ASP A 43 -11.03 -11.83 -17.73
CA ASP A 43 -12.33 -12.35 -18.14
C ASP A 43 -13.31 -11.18 -18.39
N PRO A 44 -14.11 -11.20 -19.47
CA PRO A 44 -15.00 -10.07 -19.82
C PRO A 44 -16.02 -9.71 -18.72
N GLN A 45 -16.49 -10.68 -17.94
CA GLN A 45 -17.39 -10.41 -16.81
C GLN A 45 -16.63 -9.68 -15.70
N LEU A 46 -15.40 -10.11 -15.42
CA LEU A 46 -14.55 -9.46 -14.42
C LEU A 46 -14.14 -8.05 -14.85
N GLU A 47 -13.82 -7.85 -16.13
CA GLU A 47 -13.53 -6.52 -16.68
C GLU A 47 -14.72 -5.56 -16.48
N THR A 48 -15.94 -6.03 -16.77
CA THR A 48 -17.17 -5.27 -16.54
C THR A 48 -17.35 -4.92 -15.06
N LEU A 49 -17.03 -5.85 -14.15
CA LEU A 49 -17.11 -5.63 -12.70
C LEU A 49 -16.06 -4.64 -12.19
N VAL A 50 -14.85 -4.66 -12.74
CA VAL A 50 -13.76 -3.74 -12.38
C VAL A 50 -14.08 -2.32 -12.82
N GLY A 51 -14.60 -2.15 -14.04
CA GLY A 51 -14.95 -0.84 -14.59
C GLY A 51 -13.74 0.10 -14.67
N ARG A 52 -13.98 1.41 -14.57
CA ARG A 52 -12.92 2.45 -14.63
C ARG A 52 -12.84 3.23 -13.32
N HIS A 53 -11.64 3.33 -12.76
CA HIS A 53 -11.39 4.04 -11.50
C HIS A 53 -10.10 4.85 -11.55
N SER A 54 -10.16 6.09 -11.09
CA SER A 54 -8.96 6.91 -10.83
C SER A 54 -8.26 6.44 -9.55
N ARG A 55 -6.93 6.48 -9.51
CA ARG A 55 -6.15 6.24 -8.30
C ARG A 55 -6.59 7.18 -7.17
N LYS A 56 -6.76 6.64 -5.97
CA LYS A 56 -7.12 7.41 -4.78
C LYS A 56 -5.87 7.73 -3.98
N PRO A 57 -5.64 9.00 -3.61
CA PRO A 57 -4.53 9.35 -2.74
C PRO A 57 -4.74 8.72 -1.36
N TRP A 58 -3.68 8.23 -0.74
CA TRP A 58 -3.74 7.59 0.59
C TRP A 58 -4.26 8.52 1.68
N SER A 59 -4.07 9.83 1.51
CA SER A 59 -4.62 10.87 2.39
C SER A 59 -6.14 10.77 2.56
N LYS A 60 -6.86 10.23 1.58
CA LYS A 60 -8.33 10.03 1.64
C LYS A 60 -8.76 9.00 2.69
N PHE A 61 -7.85 8.15 3.17
CA PHE A 61 -8.14 7.14 4.19
C PHE A 61 -7.78 7.58 5.61
N ILE A 62 -7.27 8.81 5.76
CA ILE A 62 -6.96 9.43 7.04
C ILE A 62 -8.24 10.02 7.62
N ASN A 63 -8.48 9.76 8.90
CA ASN A 63 -9.60 10.30 9.65
C ASN A 63 -9.17 10.55 11.11
N PRO A 64 -9.96 11.27 11.94
CA PRO A 64 -9.58 11.59 13.32
C PRO A 64 -9.21 10.36 14.17
N ASN A 65 -9.77 9.19 13.88
CA ASN A 65 -9.52 7.96 14.64
C ASN A 65 -8.18 7.31 14.31
N ASN A 66 -7.57 7.59 13.17
CA ASN A 66 -6.29 7.00 12.75
C ASN A 66 -5.18 8.02 12.50
N GLN A 67 -5.50 9.31 12.47
CA GLN A 67 -4.55 10.38 12.17
C GLN A 67 -3.30 10.33 13.06
N HIS A 68 -3.45 10.05 14.36
CA HIS A 68 -2.33 9.94 15.29
C HIS A 68 -1.36 8.78 14.97
N LEU A 69 -1.84 7.68 14.36
CA LEU A 69 -0.99 6.55 13.98
C LEU A 69 -0.08 6.88 12.79
N ILE A 70 -0.48 7.86 11.99
CA ILE A 70 0.26 8.34 10.82
C ILE A 70 0.93 9.68 11.12
N SER A 71 0.78 10.20 12.34
CA SER A 71 1.38 11.45 12.82
C SER A 71 2.29 11.24 14.04
N PRO A 72 3.18 10.24 14.10
CA PRO A 72 4.10 10.18 15.22
C PRO A 72 5.14 11.29 15.04
N GLU A 73 4.99 12.32 15.89
CA GLU A 73 5.94 13.40 16.22
C GLU A 73 6.21 14.45 15.14
N THR A 74 6.22 14.13 13.84
CA THR A 74 6.50 15.11 12.77
C THR A 74 5.78 14.79 11.45
N ARG A 75 5.53 15.83 10.63
CA ARG A 75 4.99 15.71 9.24
C ARG A 75 5.83 14.76 8.37
N LEU A 76 7.12 14.60 8.67
CA LEU A 76 8.05 13.74 7.93
C LEU A 76 7.74 12.24 8.12
N SER A 77 7.40 11.82 9.35
CA SER A 77 7.02 10.43 9.64
C SER A 77 5.77 10.00 8.86
N HIS A 78 4.85 10.95 8.63
CA HIS A 78 3.63 10.74 7.86
C HIS A 78 3.92 10.40 6.39
N GLU A 79 4.73 11.23 5.76
CA GLU A 79 5.13 11.06 4.35
C GLU A 79 5.87 9.74 4.17
N GLN A 80 6.74 9.36 5.10
CA GLN A 80 7.48 8.09 5.06
C GLN A 80 6.57 6.86 5.20
N ALA A 81 5.52 6.92 6.02
CA ALA A 81 4.57 5.81 6.18
C ALA A 81 3.76 5.58 4.89
N ILE A 82 3.29 6.67 4.28
CA ILE A 82 2.55 6.60 3.01
C ILE A 82 3.48 6.16 1.88
N ASP A 83 4.67 6.75 1.76
CA ASP A 83 5.66 6.38 0.74
C ASP A 83 6.04 4.89 0.84
N PHE A 84 6.25 4.38 2.06
CA PHE A 84 6.49 2.95 2.27
C PHE A 84 5.32 2.10 1.78
N LEU A 85 4.09 2.51 2.07
CA LEU A 85 2.89 1.81 1.62
C LEU A 85 2.77 1.81 0.10
N GLU A 86 3.02 2.94 -0.56
CA GLU A 86 2.96 3.05 -2.02
C GLU A 86 3.94 2.10 -2.70
N LYS A 87 5.10 1.88 -2.10
CA LYS A 87 6.14 0.96 -2.59
C LYS A 87 5.78 -0.51 -2.40
N LEU A 88 4.88 -0.84 -1.48
CA LEU A 88 4.38 -2.20 -1.27
C LEU A 88 3.18 -2.52 -2.16
N LEU A 89 2.22 -1.59 -2.27
CA LEU A 89 0.96 -1.79 -2.96
C LEU A 89 1.04 -1.38 -4.43
N ARG A 90 1.78 -2.17 -5.21
CA ARG A 90 1.90 -2.06 -6.66
C ARG A 90 1.26 -3.25 -7.37
N TYR A 91 0.60 -2.98 -8.51
CA TYR A 91 0.12 -4.03 -9.39
C TYR A 91 1.28 -4.88 -9.89
N ASP A 92 2.24 -4.20 -10.52
CA ASP A 92 3.49 -4.83 -10.93
C ASP A 92 4.24 -5.36 -9.72
N HIS A 93 4.47 -6.66 -9.74
CA HIS A 93 5.14 -7.36 -8.66
C HIS A 93 6.65 -7.08 -8.67
N GLN A 94 7.24 -6.70 -9.80
CA GLN A 94 8.65 -6.32 -9.89
C GLN A 94 8.91 -4.92 -9.29
N ASP A 95 7.90 -4.05 -9.26
CA ASP A 95 8.00 -2.72 -8.67
C ASP A 95 7.83 -2.72 -7.14
N ARG A 96 7.47 -3.86 -6.56
CA ARG A 96 7.31 -3.98 -5.10
C ARG A 96 8.69 -4.04 -4.46
N VAL A 97 8.87 -3.27 -3.39
CA VAL A 97 10.09 -3.37 -2.58
C VAL A 97 10.26 -4.77 -2.01
N THR A 98 11.49 -5.27 -2.08
CA THR A 98 11.88 -6.53 -1.43
C THR A 98 11.89 -6.36 0.10
N ALA A 99 11.92 -7.47 0.83
CA ALA A 99 12.01 -7.43 2.29
C ALA A 99 13.26 -6.67 2.78
N LYS A 100 14.41 -6.84 2.11
CA LYS A 100 15.66 -6.15 2.44
C LYS A 100 15.54 -4.64 2.24
N GLU A 101 14.95 -4.20 1.13
CA GLU A 101 14.72 -2.78 0.86
C GLU A 101 13.67 -2.18 1.81
N ALA A 102 12.62 -2.94 2.12
CA ALA A 102 11.59 -2.56 3.07
C ALA A 102 12.19 -2.29 4.46
N MET A 103 13.05 -3.18 4.97
CA MET A 103 13.74 -2.99 6.25
C MET A 103 14.67 -1.76 6.24
N ALA A 104 15.22 -1.40 5.09
CA ALA A 104 16.07 -0.22 4.92
C ALA A 104 15.28 1.10 4.78
N HIS A 105 13.95 1.03 4.60
CA HIS A 105 13.11 2.20 4.35
C HIS A 105 13.22 3.26 5.47
N PRO A 106 13.21 4.58 5.16
CA PRO A 106 13.25 5.65 6.18
C PRO A 106 12.18 5.55 7.26
N TYR A 107 11.01 4.99 6.93
CA TYR A 107 9.92 4.72 7.88
C TYR A 107 10.38 3.91 9.11
N PHE A 108 11.37 3.02 8.97
CA PHE A 108 11.90 2.21 10.07
C PHE A 108 13.18 2.79 10.69
N HIS A 109 13.53 4.06 10.42
CA HIS A 109 14.77 4.65 10.90
C HIS A 109 14.88 4.64 12.43
N GLN A 110 13.82 5.03 13.15
CA GLN A 110 13.80 5.03 14.62
C GLN A 110 13.98 3.61 15.19
N VAL A 111 13.36 2.60 14.56
CA VAL A 111 13.48 1.19 14.97
C VAL A 111 14.93 0.71 14.79
N ARG A 112 15.55 1.00 13.64
CA ARG A 112 16.96 0.64 13.39
C ARG A 112 17.91 1.34 14.36
N ALA A 113 17.67 2.62 14.65
CA ALA A 113 18.48 3.38 15.60
C ALA A 113 18.40 2.76 17.01
N ALA A 114 17.19 2.43 17.48
CA ALA A 114 16.97 1.79 18.77
C ALA A 114 17.64 0.41 18.88
N GLU A 115 17.51 -0.43 17.84
CA GLU A 115 18.16 -1.74 17.78
C GLU A 115 19.70 -1.63 17.81
N ASN A 116 20.27 -0.70 17.06
CA ASN A 116 21.72 -0.44 17.08
C ASN A 116 22.21 0.03 18.47
N SER A 117 21.43 0.84 19.17
CA SER A 117 21.75 1.25 20.55
C SER A 117 21.70 0.07 21.51
N ARG A 118 20.71 -0.82 21.39
CA ARG A 118 20.58 -2.03 22.23
C ARG A 118 21.74 -3.01 22.03
N MET A 119 22.18 -3.22 20.79
CA MET A 119 23.30 -4.11 20.48
C MET A 119 24.65 -3.60 20.98
N ARG A 120 24.82 -2.27 21.14
CA ARG A 120 26.06 -1.68 21.70
C ARG A 120 26.14 -1.77 23.23
N THR A 121 25.02 -2.03 23.89
CA THR A 121 24.93 -2.17 25.35
C THR A 121 24.96 -3.62 25.82
N GLN A 122 24.99 -4.60 24.90
CA GLN A 122 25.24 -6.02 25.18
C GLN A 122 26.70 -6.35 24.85
#